data_AF-A0A835XR56-F1
#
_entry.id   AF-A0A835XR56-F1
#
_cell.length_a   1.000
_cell.length_b   1.000
_cell.length_c   1.000
_cell.angle_alpha   90.00
_cell.angle_beta   90.00
_cell.angle_gamma   90.00
#
_symmetry.space_group_name_H-M   'P 1'
#
loop_
_entity.id
_entity.type
_entity.pdbx_description
1 polymer ?
#
loop_
_entity_poly.entity_id
_entity_poly.type
_entity_poly.pdbx_seq_one_letter_code
_entity_poly.pdbx_strand_id
1 'polypeptide(L)'
;MLIGIAVLLVLLASDKASSRTPPIDFAVVGQQKCGTSTLWANLVVNPAILAYGDKKETFAFNGDRVIVPPRCTIPLETYIKPAEQQRAAAKRPVLIGDFTATHFACSCCPGIFKLLNPKLKVIVMLRDPIYRAHSRFVEQVQMKKLGNRGYRQPNGTEVGFNASRGFAAYVHWALPQLEGCVQRNEAGEDSPLGRYLRMQCYMFDHIFGFSMYDVFLENYFRHFPDNQVLVAYMEDMAEDPLGVIRKIEKHLGLPPFAYDKSVGSAVFNAHGGYGWRNASASTDHAGLEWVSTGPADEDKGALAEAIERLRAFFMPSMKRLFAWADEGRIAQVPAAWRSVYGRSALDLLLGGSDPDAEQEDVTQPERRGQASSPG
;
A
#
# COMPACT_ATOMS: atom_id res chain seq x y z
N MET A 1 14.84 -18.26 -48.62
CA MET A 1 14.14 -16.96 -48.68
C MET A 1 12.72 -16.97 -48.08
N LEU A 2 12.04 -18.12 -47.98
CA LEU A 2 10.65 -18.21 -47.46
C LEU A 2 10.50 -18.16 -45.92
N ILE A 3 11.55 -18.49 -45.16
CA ILE A 3 11.49 -18.48 -43.68
C ILE A 3 11.55 -17.06 -43.11
N GLY A 4 12.26 -16.14 -43.79
CA GLY A 4 12.38 -14.73 -43.35
C GLY A 4 11.10 -13.92 -43.49
N ILE A 5 10.23 -14.27 -44.45
CA ILE A 5 8.95 -13.57 -44.68
C ILE A 5 7.92 -13.97 -43.62
N ALA A 6 7.93 -15.22 -43.14
CA ALA A 6 7.03 -15.69 -42.08
C ALA A 6 7.37 -15.07 -40.71
N VAL A 7 8.65 -14.92 -40.38
CA VAL A 7 9.08 -14.23 -39.14
C VAL A 7 8.78 -12.73 -39.20
N LEU A 8 8.95 -12.10 -40.37
CA LEU A 8 8.58 -10.70 -40.57
C LEU A 8 7.05 -10.50 -40.51
N LEU A 9 6.24 -11.44 -41.00
CA LEU A 9 4.77 -11.39 -40.89
C LEU A 9 4.28 -11.62 -39.45
N VAL A 10 4.96 -12.42 -38.64
CA VAL A 10 4.64 -12.57 -37.20
C VAL A 10 5.02 -11.31 -36.42
N LEU A 11 6.14 -10.65 -36.76
CA LEU A 11 6.53 -9.38 -36.16
C LEU A 11 5.61 -8.22 -36.60
N LEU A 12 5.19 -8.17 -37.87
CA LEU A 12 4.24 -7.18 -38.39
C LEU A 12 2.78 -7.45 -37.99
N ALA A 13 2.44 -8.68 -37.59
CA ALA A 13 1.17 -9.00 -36.95
C ALA A 13 1.14 -8.56 -35.48
N SER A 14 2.29 -8.40 -34.83
CA SER A 14 2.38 -7.88 -33.46
C SER A 14 2.12 -6.37 -33.37
N ASP A 15 2.44 -5.61 -34.43
CA ASP A 15 2.10 -4.17 -34.51
C ASP A 15 0.62 -3.91 -34.81
N LYS A 16 -0.13 -4.95 -35.18
CA LYS A 16 -1.60 -4.93 -35.28
C LYS A 16 -2.29 -5.57 -34.07
N ALA A 17 -1.62 -5.60 -32.93
CA ALA A 17 -2.28 -5.76 -31.63
C ALA A 17 -3.12 -4.51 -31.30
N SER A 18 -4.23 -4.40 -32.03
CA SER A 18 -5.52 -3.84 -31.66
C SER A 18 -5.56 -2.37 -31.22
N SER A 19 -6.08 -1.53 -32.12
CA SER A 19 -6.68 -0.22 -31.85
C SER A 19 -7.89 -0.25 -30.90
N ARG A 20 -8.08 -1.31 -30.10
CA ARG A 20 -9.11 -1.36 -29.06
C ARG A 20 -8.61 -0.64 -27.83
N THR A 21 -9.40 0.33 -27.37
CA THR A 21 -9.24 0.95 -26.06
C THR A 21 -9.17 -0.15 -24.99
N PRO A 22 -8.18 -0.12 -24.07
CA PRO A 22 -8.04 -1.14 -23.05
C PRO A 22 -9.29 -1.17 -22.14
N PRO A 23 -9.63 -2.34 -21.58
CA PRO A 23 -10.77 -2.45 -20.66
C PRO A 23 -10.53 -1.67 -19.37
N ILE A 24 -9.32 -1.77 -18.82
CA ILE A 24 -8.90 -1.10 -17.58
C ILE A 24 -7.70 -0.20 -17.89
N ASP A 25 -7.76 1.07 -17.46
CA ASP A 25 -6.71 2.07 -17.68
C ASP A 25 -5.73 2.15 -16.51
N PHE A 26 -6.23 1.95 -15.29
CA PHE A 26 -5.43 2.01 -14.08
C PHE A 26 -5.93 1.06 -12.99
N ALA A 27 -5.10 0.79 -12.00
CA ALA A 27 -5.49 0.00 -10.83
C ALA A 27 -4.92 0.61 -9.55
N VAL A 28 -5.78 0.88 -8.57
CA VAL A 28 -5.42 1.14 -7.18
C VAL A 28 -5.37 -0.21 -6.47
N VAL A 29 -4.19 -0.82 -6.48
CA VAL A 29 -4.05 -2.26 -6.20
C VAL A 29 -3.99 -2.58 -4.72
N GLY A 30 -3.79 -1.58 -3.86
CA GLY A 30 -3.59 -1.83 -2.45
C GLY A 30 -2.90 -0.70 -1.74
N GLN A 31 -2.47 -0.92 -0.50
CA GLN A 31 -2.71 -2.15 0.28
C GLN A 31 -3.94 -2.02 1.18
N GLN A 32 -4.57 -3.15 1.54
CA GLN A 32 -5.64 -3.14 2.55
C GLN A 32 -5.19 -2.38 3.81
N LYS A 33 -6.13 -1.65 4.42
CA LYS A 33 -5.92 -0.80 5.61
C LYS A 33 -4.99 0.40 5.42
N CYS A 34 -4.69 0.78 4.18
CA CYS A 34 -3.87 1.96 3.84
C CYS A 34 -4.68 3.12 3.23
N GLY A 35 -5.99 3.23 3.55
CA GLY A 35 -6.82 4.36 3.09
C GLY A 35 -7.34 4.27 1.64
N THR A 36 -7.26 3.11 0.99
CA THR A 36 -7.74 2.94 -0.41
C THR A 36 -9.22 3.26 -0.59
N SER A 37 -10.07 3.10 0.44
CA SER A 37 -11.50 3.45 0.38
C SER A 37 -11.72 4.96 0.35
N THR A 38 -10.94 5.71 1.14
CA THR A 38 -10.94 7.17 1.11
C THR A 38 -10.44 7.67 -0.23
N LEU A 39 -9.36 7.06 -0.76
CA LEU A 39 -8.87 7.39 -2.09
C LEU A 39 -9.92 7.12 -3.19
N TRP A 40 -10.59 5.96 -3.15
CA TRP A 40 -11.68 5.64 -4.08
C TRP A 40 -12.79 6.69 -4.02
N ALA A 41 -13.30 7.01 -2.82
CA ALA A 41 -14.37 7.99 -2.64
C ALA A 41 -14.00 9.38 -3.17
N ASN A 42 -12.74 9.79 -3.02
CA ASN A 42 -12.25 11.07 -3.52
C ASN A 42 -11.94 11.07 -5.03
N LEU A 43 -11.58 9.94 -5.64
CA LEU A 43 -11.28 9.91 -7.08
C LEU A 43 -12.53 9.80 -7.95
N VAL A 44 -13.54 9.04 -7.51
CA VAL A 44 -14.75 8.78 -8.32
C VAL A 44 -15.68 9.99 -8.46
N VAL A 45 -15.44 11.09 -7.73
CA VAL A 45 -16.15 12.36 -7.96
C VAL A 45 -15.65 13.09 -9.21
N ASN A 46 -14.43 12.79 -9.69
CA ASN A 46 -13.95 13.32 -10.95
C ASN A 46 -14.67 12.58 -12.10
N PRO A 47 -15.47 13.29 -12.93
CA PRO A 47 -16.25 12.63 -13.98
C PRO A 47 -15.34 11.92 -14.98
N ALA A 48 -14.09 12.33 -15.19
CA ALA A 48 -13.18 11.63 -16.10
C ALA A 48 -12.81 10.21 -15.63
N ILE A 49 -13.14 9.83 -14.39
CA ILE A 49 -12.89 8.50 -13.81
C ILE A 49 -14.19 7.71 -13.68
N LEU A 50 -14.17 6.44 -14.05
CA LEU A 50 -15.18 5.45 -13.68
C LEU A 50 -14.51 4.35 -12.85
N ALA A 51 -15.11 4.01 -11.71
CA ALA A 51 -14.72 2.79 -10.99
C ALA A 51 -15.21 1.56 -11.76
N TYR A 52 -14.33 0.57 -11.89
CA TYR A 52 -14.66 -0.72 -12.46
C TYR A 52 -15.63 -1.48 -11.53
N GLY A 53 -16.74 -1.93 -12.07
CA GLY A 53 -17.79 -2.62 -11.32
C GLY A 53 -18.75 -1.69 -10.56
N ASP A 54 -19.65 -2.30 -9.78
CA ASP A 54 -20.68 -1.63 -8.97
C ASP A 54 -20.23 -1.36 -7.52
N LYS A 55 -19.09 -1.94 -7.13
CA LYS A 55 -18.48 -1.84 -5.81
C LYS A 55 -17.02 -1.47 -5.95
N LYS A 56 -16.46 -0.85 -4.90
CA LYS A 56 -15.03 -0.51 -4.85
C LYS A 56 -14.13 -1.73 -5.10
N GLU A 57 -14.42 -2.85 -4.45
CA GLU A 57 -13.59 -4.06 -4.48
C GLU A 57 -14.29 -5.14 -5.30
N THR A 58 -13.63 -5.63 -6.34
CA THR A 58 -14.18 -6.65 -7.24
C THR A 58 -13.80 -8.06 -6.80
N PHE A 59 -12.66 -8.19 -6.11
CA PHE A 59 -12.10 -9.45 -5.66
C PHE A 59 -11.97 -10.50 -6.78
N ALA A 60 -11.76 -10.04 -8.02
CA ALA A 60 -11.72 -10.90 -9.20
C ALA A 60 -10.61 -11.96 -9.08
N PHE A 61 -9.40 -11.53 -8.71
CA PHE A 61 -8.23 -12.40 -8.64
C PHE A 61 -7.87 -12.81 -7.20
N ASN A 62 -8.38 -12.11 -6.20
CA ASN A 62 -8.07 -12.42 -4.80
C ASN A 62 -9.22 -12.02 -3.89
N GLY A 63 -9.64 -12.91 -2.99
CA GLY A 63 -10.75 -12.68 -2.08
C GLY A 63 -10.33 -11.95 -0.80
N ASP A 64 -11.28 -11.32 -0.11
CA ASP A 64 -11.08 -10.78 1.25
C ASP A 64 -11.19 -11.86 2.35
N ARG A 65 -11.57 -13.09 1.98
CA ARG A 65 -11.77 -14.21 2.89
C ARG A 65 -10.95 -15.42 2.46
N VAL A 66 -10.16 -15.94 3.41
CA VAL A 66 -9.48 -17.26 3.45
C VAL A 66 -8.58 -17.56 2.26
N ILE A 67 -7.35 -18.00 2.58
CA ILE A 67 -6.47 -18.95 1.88
C ILE A 67 -7.04 -19.54 0.57
N VAL A 68 -7.25 -18.69 -0.42
CA VAL A 68 -7.40 -19.10 -1.79
C VAL A 68 -6.18 -18.48 -2.43
N PRO A 69 -5.23 -19.28 -2.95
CA PRO A 69 -4.17 -18.71 -3.77
C PRO A 69 -4.83 -17.81 -4.82
N PRO A 70 -4.19 -16.71 -5.25
CA PRO A 70 -4.80 -15.82 -6.21
C PRO A 70 -5.38 -16.63 -7.37
N ARG A 71 -6.62 -16.31 -7.74
CA ARG A 71 -7.39 -16.96 -8.79
C ARG A 71 -6.87 -16.48 -10.14
N CYS A 72 -5.64 -16.87 -10.46
CA CYS A 72 -4.95 -16.48 -11.68
C CYS A 72 -5.53 -17.16 -12.92
N THR A 73 -6.47 -18.08 -12.75
CA THR A 73 -7.09 -18.91 -13.79
C THR A 73 -8.55 -18.56 -14.04
N ILE A 74 -9.06 -17.43 -13.52
CA ILE A 74 -10.42 -17.00 -13.86
C ILE A 74 -10.51 -16.76 -15.39
N PRO A 75 -11.66 -17.05 -16.03
CA PRO A 75 -11.87 -16.67 -17.42
C PRO A 75 -11.80 -15.14 -17.52
N LEU A 76 -10.78 -14.61 -18.18
CA LEU A 76 -10.48 -13.18 -18.16
C LEU A 76 -11.60 -12.34 -18.80
N GLU A 77 -12.39 -12.95 -19.67
CA GLU A 77 -13.60 -12.34 -20.26
C GLU A 77 -14.61 -11.92 -19.19
N THR A 78 -14.69 -12.64 -18.05
CA THR A 78 -15.57 -12.28 -16.94
C THR A 78 -15.13 -10.99 -16.23
N TYR A 79 -13.84 -10.66 -16.33
CA TYR A 79 -13.28 -9.43 -15.80
C TYR A 79 -13.28 -8.29 -16.85
N ILE A 80 -13.13 -8.63 -18.14
CA ILE A 80 -13.07 -7.64 -19.22
C ILE A 80 -14.45 -7.09 -19.58
N LYS A 81 -15.45 -7.97 -19.77
CA LYS A 81 -16.76 -7.58 -20.34
C LYS A 81 -17.46 -6.46 -19.57
N PRO A 82 -17.49 -6.45 -18.22
CA PRO A 82 -18.16 -5.35 -17.50
C PRO A 82 -17.48 -4.00 -17.76
N ALA A 83 -16.15 -3.96 -17.89
CA ALA A 83 -15.41 -2.73 -18.16
C ALA A 83 -15.69 -2.20 -19.58
N GLU A 84 -15.74 -3.10 -20.58
CA GLU A 84 -16.11 -2.75 -21.96
C GLU A 84 -17.54 -2.17 -22.02
N GLN A 85 -18.48 -2.76 -21.27
CA GLN A 85 -19.86 -2.28 -21.18
C GLN A 85 -19.94 -0.91 -20.50
N GLN A 86 -19.23 -0.71 -19.37
CA GLN A 86 -19.16 0.59 -18.69
C GLN A 86 -18.61 1.68 -19.62
N ARG A 87 -17.55 1.37 -20.38
CA ARG A 87 -16.96 2.30 -21.35
C ARG A 87 -17.93 2.67 -22.46
N ALA A 88 -18.60 1.67 -23.06
CA ALA A 88 -19.57 1.90 -24.12
C ALA A 88 -20.77 2.74 -23.63
N ALA A 89 -21.21 2.52 -22.39
CA ALA A 89 -22.31 3.26 -21.79
C ALA A 89 -21.96 4.72 -21.46
N ALA A 90 -20.70 5.03 -21.18
CA ALA A 90 -20.26 6.37 -20.78
C ALA A 90 -20.46 7.44 -21.87
N LYS A 91 -20.40 7.05 -23.15
CA LYS A 91 -20.54 7.94 -24.33
C LYS A 91 -19.64 9.19 -24.30
N ARG A 92 -18.52 9.14 -23.56
CA ARG A 92 -17.52 10.21 -23.41
C ARG A 92 -16.16 9.62 -23.05
N PRO A 93 -15.06 10.37 -23.21
CA PRO A 93 -13.74 9.93 -22.73
C PRO A 93 -13.76 9.72 -21.21
N VAL A 94 -13.30 8.54 -20.78
CA VAL A 94 -13.21 8.12 -19.38
C VAL A 94 -11.98 7.22 -19.19
N LEU A 95 -11.40 7.29 -17.99
CA LEU A 95 -10.50 6.26 -17.49
C LEU A 95 -11.27 5.30 -16.58
N ILE A 96 -11.15 4.00 -16.82
CA ILE A 96 -11.74 2.95 -15.98
C ILE A 96 -10.67 2.41 -15.04
N GLY A 97 -10.92 2.48 -13.73
CA GLY A 97 -9.99 2.05 -12.69
C GLY A 97 -10.52 0.93 -11.81
N ASP A 98 -9.71 -0.10 -11.56
CA ASP A 98 -9.99 -1.10 -10.51
C ASP A 98 -9.42 -0.64 -9.17
N PHE A 99 -10.20 -0.71 -8.09
CA PHE A 99 -9.83 -0.24 -6.75
C PHE A 99 -9.69 -1.36 -5.71
N THR A 100 -9.45 -2.58 -6.18
CA THR A 100 -9.36 -3.76 -5.32
C THR A 100 -8.01 -3.82 -4.60
N ALA A 101 -8.02 -3.60 -3.30
CA ALA A 101 -6.84 -3.46 -2.46
C ALA A 101 -6.08 -4.78 -2.20
N THR A 102 -6.65 -5.93 -2.54
CA THR A 102 -6.01 -7.25 -2.43
C THR A 102 -5.16 -7.61 -3.65
N HIS A 103 -5.19 -6.79 -4.71
CA HIS A 103 -4.38 -7.01 -5.91
C HIS A 103 -2.88 -6.74 -5.66
N PHE A 104 -2.51 -5.94 -4.67
CA PHE A 104 -1.11 -5.65 -4.39
C PHE A 104 -0.36 -6.90 -3.91
N ALA A 105 -0.96 -7.67 -3.00
CA ALA A 105 -0.40 -8.95 -2.56
C ALA A 105 -0.67 -10.12 -3.54
N CYS A 106 -1.33 -9.89 -4.67
CA CYS A 106 -1.65 -10.96 -5.62
C CYS A 106 -0.46 -11.26 -6.53
N SER A 107 0.07 -12.49 -6.46
CA SER A 107 1.26 -12.92 -7.22
C SER A 107 1.15 -12.75 -8.74
N CYS A 108 -0.02 -12.98 -9.32
CA CYS A 108 -0.23 -12.94 -10.78
C CYS A 108 -0.89 -11.66 -11.31
N CYS A 109 -1.46 -10.83 -10.44
CA CYS A 109 -2.19 -9.64 -10.84
C CYS A 109 -1.34 -8.68 -11.69
N PRO A 110 -0.05 -8.43 -11.39
CA PRO A 110 0.80 -7.60 -12.26
C PRO A 110 0.88 -8.12 -13.70
N GLY A 111 1.05 -9.43 -13.89
CA GLY A 111 1.11 -10.05 -15.21
C GLY A 111 -0.21 -9.97 -15.96
N ILE A 112 -1.34 -10.18 -15.27
CA ILE A 112 -2.68 -10.04 -15.85
C ILE A 112 -2.93 -8.59 -16.27
N PHE A 113 -2.63 -7.62 -15.41
CA PHE A 113 -2.78 -6.20 -15.75
C PHE A 113 -1.91 -5.78 -16.93
N LYS A 114 -0.67 -6.29 -17.01
CA LYS A 114 0.22 -6.01 -18.13
C LYS A 114 -0.33 -6.57 -19.44
N LEU A 115 -0.92 -7.78 -19.40
CA LEU A 115 -1.57 -8.40 -20.55
C LEU A 115 -2.81 -7.62 -21.00
N LEU A 116 -3.63 -7.17 -20.05
CA LEU A 116 -4.84 -6.39 -20.33
C LEU A 116 -4.54 -5.02 -20.93
N ASN A 117 -3.50 -4.37 -20.42
CA ASN A 117 -3.10 -3.04 -20.86
C ASN A 117 -1.60 -2.83 -20.57
N PRO A 118 -0.72 -2.91 -21.60
CA PRO A 118 0.71 -2.69 -21.44
C PRO A 118 1.07 -1.31 -20.86
N LYS A 119 0.18 -0.31 -21.03
CA LYS A 119 0.33 1.08 -20.57
C LYS A 119 -0.43 1.37 -19.27
N LEU A 120 -0.98 0.36 -18.60
CA LEU A 120 -1.76 0.50 -17.37
C LEU A 120 -0.97 1.27 -16.29
N LYS A 121 -1.65 2.17 -15.58
CA LYS A 121 -1.07 2.88 -14.44
C LYS A 121 -1.42 2.17 -13.13
N VAL A 122 -0.41 1.78 -12.38
CA VAL A 122 -0.55 1.15 -11.06
C VAL A 122 -0.41 2.22 -10.00
N ILE A 123 -1.27 2.19 -8.99
CA ILE A 123 -1.26 3.08 -7.83
C ILE A 123 -1.29 2.21 -6.57
N VAL A 124 -0.37 2.48 -5.65
CA VAL A 124 -0.23 1.78 -4.36
C VAL A 124 -0.31 2.82 -3.25
N MET A 125 -1.24 2.62 -2.32
CA MET A 125 -1.34 3.34 -1.06
C MET A 125 -0.69 2.51 0.05
N LEU A 126 0.29 3.07 0.75
CA LEU A 126 0.95 2.43 1.89
C LEU A 126 0.64 3.16 3.19
N ARG A 127 0.83 2.48 4.31
CA ARG A 127 0.74 2.99 5.69
C ARG A 127 1.90 2.38 6.47
N ASP A 128 2.28 2.96 7.61
CA ASP A 128 3.26 2.33 8.49
C ASP A 128 2.94 0.83 8.66
N PRO A 129 3.91 -0.08 8.45
CA PRO A 129 3.65 -1.51 8.35
C PRO A 129 3.12 -2.11 9.66
N ILE A 130 3.51 -1.55 10.82
CA ILE A 130 3.04 -1.98 12.15
C ILE A 130 1.60 -1.50 12.36
N TYR A 131 1.30 -0.24 12.06
CA TYR A 131 -0.07 0.28 12.15
C TYR A 131 -1.03 -0.43 11.20
N ARG A 132 -0.60 -0.71 9.97
CA ARG A 132 -1.39 -1.45 8.98
C ARG A 132 -1.68 -2.87 9.48
N ALA A 133 -0.71 -3.54 10.08
CA ALA A 133 -0.89 -4.85 10.70
C ALA A 133 -1.89 -4.79 11.87
N HIS A 134 -1.70 -3.86 12.81
CA HIS A 134 -2.60 -3.64 13.93
C HIS A 134 -4.04 -3.32 13.46
N SER A 135 -4.18 -2.44 12.46
CA SER A 135 -5.48 -2.09 11.90
C SER A 135 -6.22 -3.30 11.29
N ARG A 136 -5.49 -4.22 10.64
CA ARG A 136 -6.10 -5.46 10.14
C ARG A 136 -6.43 -6.43 11.27
N PHE A 137 -5.58 -6.54 12.29
CA PHE A 137 -5.87 -7.34 13.48
C PHE A 137 -7.18 -6.90 14.15
N VAL A 138 -7.32 -5.60 14.44
CA VAL A 138 -8.54 -5.04 15.05
C VAL A 138 -9.77 -5.32 14.19
N GLU A 139 -9.66 -5.12 12.88
CA GLU A 139 -10.76 -5.44 11.96
C GLU A 139 -11.16 -6.92 12.01
N GLN A 140 -10.19 -7.84 12.02
CA GLN A 140 -10.48 -9.28 12.13
C GLN A 140 -11.13 -9.66 13.46
N VAL A 141 -10.70 -9.06 14.57
CA VAL A 141 -11.31 -9.24 15.89
C VAL A 141 -12.75 -8.77 15.88
N GLN A 142 -13.02 -7.58 15.32
CA GLN A 142 -14.37 -7.02 15.21
C GLN A 142 -15.28 -7.88 14.33
N MET A 143 -14.80 -8.31 13.16
CA MET A 143 -15.56 -9.18 12.25
C MET A 143 -15.96 -10.50 12.92
N LYS A 144 -15.08 -11.08 13.75
CA LYS A 144 -15.40 -12.28 14.53
C LYS A 144 -16.47 -12.03 15.59
N LYS A 145 -16.38 -10.90 16.32
CA LYS A 145 -17.41 -10.50 17.31
C LYS A 145 -18.80 -10.35 16.68
N LEU A 146 -18.87 -9.94 15.41
CA LEU A 146 -20.12 -9.79 14.65
C LEU A 146 -20.67 -11.12 14.07
N GLY A 147 -20.17 -12.27 14.52
CA GLY A 147 -20.68 -13.59 14.10
C GLY A 147 -20.21 -14.03 12.71
N ASN A 148 -19.30 -13.29 12.07
CA ASN A 148 -18.64 -13.74 10.86
C ASN A 148 -17.62 -14.83 11.26
N ARG A 149 -17.52 -15.94 10.49
CA ARG A 149 -16.46 -16.94 10.74
C ARG A 149 -15.12 -16.20 10.66
N GLY A 150 -14.44 -16.04 11.80
CA GLY A 150 -13.13 -15.39 11.86
C GLY A 150 -12.16 -16.09 10.90
N TYR A 151 -11.10 -15.39 10.49
CA TYR A 151 -10.10 -15.97 9.60
C TYR A 151 -9.53 -17.29 10.16
N ARG A 152 -9.17 -18.22 9.26
CA ARG A 152 -8.52 -19.49 9.59
C ARG A 152 -7.15 -19.51 8.89
N GLN A 153 -6.08 -19.66 9.66
CA GLN A 153 -4.70 -19.78 9.19
C GLN A 153 -4.47 -21.10 8.42
N PRO A 154 -3.42 -21.18 7.58
CA PRO A 154 -3.11 -22.36 6.75
C PRO A 154 -2.90 -23.65 7.53
N ASN A 155 -2.46 -23.56 8.79
CA ASN A 155 -2.35 -24.69 9.72
C ASN A 155 -3.70 -25.13 10.33
N GLY A 156 -4.83 -24.58 9.87
CA GLY A 156 -6.16 -24.90 10.37
C GLY A 156 -6.55 -24.20 11.67
N THR A 157 -5.69 -23.36 12.25
CA THR A 157 -6.03 -22.57 13.45
C THR A 157 -6.88 -21.35 13.08
N GLU A 158 -8.02 -21.18 13.73
CA GLU A 158 -8.75 -19.90 13.65
C GLU A 158 -7.92 -18.78 14.28
N VAL A 159 -8.07 -17.53 13.81
CA VAL A 159 -7.77 -16.32 14.60
C VAL A 159 -8.69 -16.38 15.81
N GLY A 160 -8.28 -17.13 16.81
CA GLY A 160 -9.20 -17.60 17.82
C GLY A 160 -8.55 -18.12 19.06
N PHE A 161 -7.31 -18.60 19.01
CA PHE A 161 -6.68 -19.02 20.25
C PHE A 161 -6.12 -17.85 21.07
N ASN A 162 -5.72 -16.73 20.45
CA ASN A 162 -5.08 -15.61 21.18
C ASN A 162 -5.57 -14.19 20.86
N ALA A 163 -6.46 -14.01 19.87
CA ALA A 163 -6.96 -12.68 19.49
C ALA A 163 -7.88 -12.02 20.55
N SER A 164 -8.46 -12.81 21.46
CA SER A 164 -9.13 -12.30 22.66
C SER A 164 -8.16 -11.76 23.70
N ARG A 165 -6.85 -12.03 23.58
CA ARG A 165 -5.80 -11.61 24.53
C ARG A 165 -5.00 -10.39 24.08
N GLY A 166 -5.47 -9.66 23.05
CA GLY A 166 -4.82 -8.45 22.55
C GLY A 166 -3.87 -8.67 21.37
N PHE A 167 -3.32 -7.58 20.86
CA PHE A 167 -2.43 -7.59 19.70
C PHE A 167 -1.05 -8.15 20.05
N ALA A 168 -0.51 -7.79 21.23
CA ALA A 168 0.77 -8.30 21.71
C ALA A 168 0.81 -9.84 21.74
N ALA A 169 -0.21 -10.45 22.34
CA ALA A 169 -0.34 -11.90 22.42
C ALA A 169 -0.47 -12.56 21.03
N TYR A 170 -1.12 -11.86 20.09
CA TYR A 170 -1.20 -12.31 18.70
C TYR A 170 0.17 -12.27 18.00
N VAL A 171 0.95 -11.21 18.18
CA VAL A 171 2.32 -11.09 17.64
C VAL A 171 3.21 -12.24 18.14
N HIS A 172 3.25 -12.48 19.45
CA HIS A 172 4.07 -13.56 20.02
C HIS A 172 3.72 -14.94 19.46
N TRP A 173 2.46 -15.16 19.11
CA TRP A 173 1.99 -16.44 18.59
C TRP A 173 2.14 -16.57 17.06
N ALA A 174 1.77 -15.55 16.29
CA ALA A 174 1.68 -15.64 14.83
C ALA A 174 3.00 -15.30 14.12
N LEU A 175 3.76 -14.33 14.63
CA LEU A 175 5.01 -13.90 13.98
C LEU A 175 6.05 -15.04 13.84
N PRO A 176 6.33 -15.88 14.87
CA PRO A 176 7.25 -17.01 14.71
C PRO A 176 6.84 -18.01 13.61
N GLN A 177 5.54 -18.14 13.34
CA GLN A 177 5.05 -19.06 12.32
C GLN A 177 5.32 -18.52 10.91
N LEU A 178 5.16 -17.20 10.72
CA LEU A 178 5.51 -16.52 9.48
C LEU A 178 7.02 -16.54 9.26
N GLU A 179 7.82 -16.20 10.28
CA GLU A 179 9.28 -16.29 10.25
C GLU A 179 9.74 -17.71 9.87
N GLY A 180 9.16 -18.74 10.49
CA GLY A 180 9.45 -20.12 10.16
C GLY A 180 9.05 -20.51 8.72
N CYS A 181 7.97 -19.93 8.17
CA CYS A 181 7.63 -20.12 6.76
C CYS A 181 8.71 -19.53 5.85
N VAL A 182 9.10 -18.28 6.10
CA VAL A 182 10.11 -17.57 5.31
C VAL A 182 11.44 -18.32 5.37
N GLN A 183 11.91 -18.67 6.56
CA GLN A 183 13.18 -19.36 6.78
C GLN A 183 13.26 -20.71 6.05
N ARG A 184 12.18 -21.52 6.05
CA ARG A 184 12.15 -22.79 5.29
C ARG A 184 12.23 -22.59 3.77
N ASN A 185 11.88 -21.41 3.28
CA ASN A 185 11.89 -21.05 1.87
C ASN A 185 13.04 -20.09 1.51
N GLU A 186 14.05 -19.95 2.39
CA GLU A 186 15.28 -19.19 2.12
C GLU A 186 16.29 -19.92 1.22
N ALA A 187 16.01 -21.17 0.81
CA ALA A 187 16.88 -21.92 -0.07
C ALA A 187 17.02 -21.25 -1.47
N GLY A 188 18.11 -20.52 -1.69
CA GLY A 188 18.54 -19.98 -2.99
C GLY A 188 18.32 -18.48 -3.14
N GLU A 189 19.08 -17.69 -2.37
CA GLU A 189 18.84 -16.30 -1.93
C GLU A 189 18.30 -15.29 -2.98
N ASP A 190 18.52 -15.48 -4.29
CA ASP A 190 17.90 -14.65 -5.35
C ASP A 190 17.32 -15.41 -6.56
N SER A 191 17.05 -16.71 -6.43
CA SER A 191 16.39 -17.45 -7.50
C SER A 191 14.94 -16.96 -7.70
N PRO A 192 14.41 -16.97 -8.94
CA PRO A 192 12.99 -16.69 -9.19
C PRO A 192 12.04 -17.57 -8.34
N LEU A 193 12.39 -18.84 -8.14
CA LEU A 193 11.61 -19.77 -7.32
C LEU A 193 11.65 -19.39 -5.83
N GLY A 194 12.82 -19.10 -5.27
CA GLY A 194 12.96 -18.67 -3.87
C GLY A 194 12.17 -17.40 -3.59
N ARG A 195 12.25 -16.39 -4.49
CA ARG A 195 11.45 -15.15 -4.37
C ARG A 195 9.94 -15.44 -4.41
N TYR A 196 9.49 -16.33 -5.29
CA TYR A 196 8.09 -16.74 -5.36
C TYR A 196 7.63 -17.45 -4.07
N LEU A 197 8.41 -18.40 -3.55
CA LEU A 197 8.08 -19.15 -2.33
C LEU A 197 8.03 -18.25 -1.09
N ARG A 198 8.97 -17.30 -0.95
CA ARG A 198 8.93 -16.28 0.11
C ARG A 198 7.68 -15.40 0.00
N MET A 199 7.36 -14.94 -1.22
CA MET A 199 6.15 -14.17 -1.46
C MET A 199 4.88 -14.94 -1.03
N GLN A 200 4.79 -16.25 -1.31
CA GLN A 200 3.66 -17.07 -0.86
C GLN A 200 3.47 -17.02 0.67
N CYS A 201 4.54 -17.11 1.45
CA CYS A 201 4.45 -17.00 2.93
C CYS A 201 3.74 -15.70 3.35
N TYR A 202 4.14 -14.57 2.76
CA TYR A 202 3.55 -13.27 3.07
C TYR A 202 2.13 -13.10 2.52
N MET A 203 1.83 -13.68 1.37
CA MET A 203 0.48 -13.63 0.78
C MET A 203 -0.56 -14.34 1.63
N PHE A 204 -0.18 -15.42 2.31
CA PHE A 204 -1.11 -16.16 3.16
C PHE A 204 -1.25 -15.54 4.56
N ASP A 205 -0.35 -14.66 4.97
CA ASP A 205 -0.46 -13.89 6.21
C ASP A 205 -0.96 -12.45 5.92
N HIS A 206 -2.26 -12.28 6.07
CA HIS A 206 -2.90 -11.00 5.74
C HIS A 206 -2.78 -9.96 6.85
N ILE A 207 -2.15 -10.26 8.00
CA ILE A 207 -1.96 -9.29 9.10
C ILE A 207 -0.56 -8.67 9.00
N PHE A 208 0.48 -9.49 9.09
CA PHE A 208 1.89 -9.07 8.99
C PHE A 208 2.43 -9.20 7.57
N GLY A 209 2.17 -10.32 6.90
CA GLY A 209 2.75 -10.60 5.57
C GLY A 209 2.37 -9.56 4.53
N PHE A 210 1.13 -9.08 4.59
CA PHE A 210 0.63 -7.98 3.75
C PHE A 210 1.34 -6.63 3.94
N SER A 211 2.17 -6.47 4.98
CA SER A 211 3.03 -5.32 5.21
C SER A 211 4.44 -5.47 4.61
N MET A 212 4.77 -6.61 3.97
CA MET A 212 6.04 -6.81 3.27
C MET A 212 6.03 -6.12 1.90
N TYR A 213 6.03 -4.79 1.92
CA TYR A 213 5.80 -3.95 0.74
C TYR A 213 6.82 -4.15 -0.37
N ASP A 214 8.09 -4.34 -0.01
CA ASP A 214 9.17 -4.52 -0.98
C ASP A 214 8.95 -5.76 -1.86
N VAL A 215 8.50 -6.87 -1.27
CA VAL A 215 8.25 -8.13 -1.97
C VAL A 215 7.19 -7.94 -3.05
N PHE A 216 6.10 -7.25 -2.71
CA PHE A 216 4.99 -7.04 -3.63
C PHE A 216 5.28 -5.95 -4.66
N LEU A 217 5.91 -4.84 -4.25
CA LEU A 217 6.38 -3.80 -5.19
C LEU A 217 7.37 -4.36 -6.19
N GLU A 218 8.33 -5.19 -5.77
CA GLU A 218 9.27 -5.84 -6.68
C GLU A 218 8.53 -6.68 -7.73
N ASN A 219 7.46 -7.37 -7.35
CA ASN A 219 6.63 -8.12 -8.30
C ASN A 219 5.98 -7.19 -9.35
N TYR A 220 5.49 -6.00 -8.95
CA TYR A 220 4.97 -5.01 -9.88
C TYR A 220 6.07 -4.41 -10.78
N PHE A 221 7.24 -4.05 -10.24
CA PHE A 221 8.35 -3.50 -11.00
C PHE A 221 8.94 -4.47 -12.04
N ARG A 222 8.76 -5.79 -11.87
CA ARG A 222 9.12 -6.77 -12.92
C ARG A 222 8.22 -6.72 -14.15
N HIS A 223 7.01 -6.16 -14.03
CA HIS A 223 6.02 -6.12 -15.12
C HIS A 223 5.82 -4.70 -15.66
N PHE A 224 6.04 -3.69 -14.84
CA PHE A 224 5.82 -2.29 -15.16
C PHE A 224 7.10 -1.48 -14.93
N PRO A 225 7.46 -0.56 -15.85
CA PRO A 225 8.51 0.42 -15.59
C PRO A 225 8.11 1.34 -14.42
N ASP A 226 9.10 1.90 -13.74
CA ASP A 226 8.89 2.71 -12.53
C ASP A 226 7.88 3.86 -12.75
N ASN A 227 7.88 4.52 -13.91
CA ASN A 227 6.94 5.59 -14.26
C ASN A 227 5.47 5.15 -14.47
N GLN A 228 5.18 3.84 -14.45
CA GLN A 228 3.83 3.29 -14.44
C GLN A 228 3.35 2.91 -13.05
N VAL A 229 4.21 2.92 -12.03
CA VAL A 229 3.87 2.58 -10.64
C VAL A 229 4.01 3.82 -9.77
N LEU A 230 2.89 4.30 -9.21
CA LEU A 230 2.88 5.39 -8.24
C LEU A 230 2.67 4.83 -6.85
N VAL A 231 3.58 5.13 -5.92
CA VAL A 231 3.43 4.85 -4.49
C VAL A 231 3.03 6.16 -3.78
N ALA A 232 1.97 6.10 -2.99
CA ALA A 232 1.49 7.18 -2.15
C ALA A 232 1.32 6.67 -0.70
N TYR A 233 1.36 7.58 0.26
CA TYR A 233 1.34 7.25 1.68
C TYR A 233 0.06 7.77 2.34
N MET A 234 -0.43 7.03 3.34
CA MET A 234 -1.62 7.41 4.09
C MET A 234 -1.37 8.66 4.92
N GLU A 235 -0.14 8.89 5.36
CA GLU A 235 0.34 10.08 6.05
C GLU A 235 0.19 11.32 5.16
N ASP A 236 0.70 11.27 3.93
CA ASP A 236 0.52 12.35 2.94
C ASP A 236 -0.97 12.60 2.64
N MET A 237 -1.77 11.52 2.57
CA MET A 237 -3.21 11.61 2.31
C MET A 237 -3.97 12.22 3.49
N ALA A 238 -3.47 12.07 4.71
CA ALA A 238 -4.02 12.68 5.92
C ALA A 238 -3.68 14.17 6.00
N GLU A 239 -2.44 14.52 5.66
CA GLU A 239 -1.92 15.89 5.73
C GLU A 239 -2.40 16.76 4.56
N ASP A 240 -2.26 16.27 3.33
CA ASP A 240 -2.66 16.97 2.11
C ASP A 240 -3.41 16.03 1.13
N PRO A 241 -4.70 15.71 1.41
CA PRO A 241 -5.50 14.85 0.56
C PRO A 241 -5.57 15.35 -0.89
N LEU A 242 -5.71 16.67 -1.09
CA LEU A 242 -5.82 17.25 -2.42
C LEU A 242 -4.51 17.12 -3.19
N GLY A 243 -3.36 17.37 -2.56
CA GLY A 243 -2.04 17.18 -3.17
C GLY A 243 -1.81 15.74 -3.62
N VAL A 244 -2.18 14.75 -2.80
CA VAL A 244 -2.10 13.32 -3.17
C VAL A 244 -3.00 13.02 -4.38
N ILE A 245 -4.24 13.52 -4.38
CA ILE A 245 -5.16 13.35 -5.51
C ILE A 245 -4.59 14.00 -6.79
N ARG A 246 -4.02 15.20 -6.70
CA ARG A 246 -3.38 15.87 -7.85
C ARG A 246 -2.18 15.09 -8.40
N LYS A 247 -1.35 14.50 -7.53
CA LYS A 247 -0.25 13.62 -7.94
C LYS A 247 -0.77 12.41 -8.72
N ILE A 248 -1.87 11.81 -8.26
CA ILE A 248 -2.52 10.69 -8.93
C ILE A 248 -3.12 11.11 -10.27
N GLU A 249 -3.86 12.22 -10.34
CA GLU A 249 -4.41 12.75 -11.60
C GLU A 249 -3.30 13.00 -12.63
N LYS A 250 -2.18 13.59 -12.20
CA LYS A 250 -1.00 13.79 -13.05
C LYS A 250 -0.43 12.46 -13.55
N HIS A 251 -0.32 11.45 -12.69
CA HIS A 251 0.15 10.11 -13.07
C HIS A 251 -0.78 9.43 -14.08
N LEU A 252 -2.08 9.65 -13.95
CA LEU A 252 -3.12 9.17 -14.87
C LEU A 252 -3.23 9.99 -16.16
N GLY A 253 -2.56 11.15 -16.24
CA GLY A 253 -2.66 12.05 -17.40
C GLY A 253 -4.02 12.76 -17.50
N LEU A 254 -4.71 12.95 -16.38
CA LEU A 254 -6.01 13.61 -16.33
C LEU A 254 -5.87 15.14 -16.39
N PRO A 255 -6.84 15.84 -17.01
CA PRO A 255 -6.89 17.29 -16.92
C PRO A 255 -7.23 17.76 -15.49
N PRO A 256 -6.89 18.99 -15.12
CA PRO A 256 -7.26 19.54 -13.82
C PRO A 256 -8.77 19.50 -13.59
N PHE A 257 -9.20 18.94 -12.46
CA PHE A 257 -10.61 18.89 -12.05
C PHE A 257 -10.85 19.74 -10.79
N ALA A 258 -11.91 20.54 -10.75
CA ALA A 258 -12.24 21.34 -9.58
C ALA A 258 -12.93 20.47 -8.53
N TYR A 259 -12.21 20.13 -7.47
CA TYR A 259 -12.74 19.42 -6.31
C TYR A 259 -13.39 20.40 -5.34
N ASP A 260 -14.50 19.98 -4.70
CA ASP A 260 -15.08 20.72 -3.58
C ASP A 260 -14.10 20.75 -2.40
N LYS A 261 -14.21 21.77 -1.53
CA LYS A 261 -13.46 21.86 -0.27
C LYS A 261 -13.71 20.67 0.66
N SER A 262 -14.76 19.89 0.42
CA SER A 262 -15.04 18.65 1.13
C SER A 262 -14.15 17.46 0.74
N VAL A 263 -13.30 17.57 -0.28
CA VAL A 263 -12.35 16.48 -0.61
C VAL A 263 -11.37 16.26 0.53
N GLY A 264 -11.19 15.00 0.93
CA GLY A 264 -10.47 14.64 2.15
C GLY A 264 -11.33 14.71 3.42
N SER A 265 -12.43 15.48 3.44
CA SER A 265 -13.38 15.48 4.56
C SER A 265 -14.36 14.31 4.54
N ALA A 266 -14.51 13.66 3.38
CA ALA A 266 -15.47 12.58 3.16
C ALA A 266 -14.79 11.19 3.08
N VAL A 267 -15.29 10.29 3.94
CA VAL A 267 -15.14 8.82 3.94
C VAL A 267 -13.90 8.22 4.61
N PHE A 268 -13.93 8.42 5.93
CA PHE A 268 -13.88 7.50 7.06
C PHE A 268 -14.24 6.00 6.85
N ASN A 269 -13.49 5.09 7.52
CA ASN A 269 -13.85 3.67 7.68
C ASN A 269 -15.06 3.53 8.62
N ALA A 270 -16.23 3.26 8.06
CA ALA A 270 -17.52 3.22 8.73
C ALA A 270 -17.74 2.07 9.74
N HIS A 271 -16.73 1.52 10.42
CA HIS A 271 -16.93 0.43 11.40
C HIS A 271 -16.30 0.64 12.79
N GLY A 272 -15.58 1.75 13.06
CA GLY A 272 -14.75 1.82 14.29
C GLY A 272 -14.74 3.11 15.12
N GLY A 273 -15.40 4.21 14.73
CA GLY A 273 -15.44 5.41 15.59
C GLY A 273 -14.22 6.36 15.57
N TYR A 274 -13.25 6.20 14.66
CA TYR A 274 -12.06 7.07 14.49
C TYR A 274 -12.32 8.38 13.67
N GLY A 275 -13.29 9.20 14.05
CA GLY A 275 -13.62 10.40 13.27
C GLY A 275 -12.57 11.51 13.39
N TRP A 276 -12.22 12.18 12.28
CA TRP A 276 -11.31 13.35 12.25
C TRP A 276 -11.71 14.50 13.19
N ARG A 277 -12.99 14.60 13.57
CA ARG A 277 -13.48 15.62 14.53
C ARG A 277 -13.27 15.25 16.00
N ASN A 278 -12.98 13.98 16.31
CA ASN A 278 -12.63 13.51 17.65
C ASN A 278 -11.13 13.24 17.80
N ALA A 279 -10.36 13.31 16.71
CA ALA A 279 -8.91 13.46 16.76
C ALA A 279 -8.59 14.91 17.15
N SER A 280 -8.87 15.27 18.40
CA SER A 280 -8.05 16.30 19.04
C SER A 280 -6.62 15.78 18.97
N ALA A 281 -5.79 16.36 18.11
CA ALA A 281 -4.32 16.29 18.09
C ALA A 281 -3.67 14.95 18.52
N SER A 282 -2.90 14.31 17.63
CA SER A 282 -2.05 13.11 17.85
C SER A 282 -2.87 11.82 18.06
N THR A 283 -2.77 10.80 17.20
CA THR A 283 -1.93 9.61 17.50
C THR A 283 -1.85 8.62 16.31
N ASP A 284 -2.49 8.92 15.18
CA ASP A 284 -2.51 8.03 13.99
C ASP A 284 -1.41 8.35 12.95
N HIS A 285 -0.62 9.40 13.18
CA HIS A 285 0.28 10.02 12.18
C HIS A 285 1.71 10.28 12.66
N ALA A 286 2.04 9.94 13.91
CA ALA A 286 3.34 10.25 14.50
C ALA A 286 3.96 9.00 15.14
N GLY A 287 4.67 8.20 14.35
CA GLY A 287 5.50 7.09 14.86
C GLY A 287 4.75 6.10 15.77
N LEU A 288 5.46 5.33 16.58
CA LEU A 288 4.87 4.32 17.48
C LEU A 288 4.28 4.93 18.77
N GLU A 289 3.76 6.16 18.74
CA GLU A 289 3.23 6.84 19.93
C GLU A 289 2.00 6.15 20.53
N TRP A 290 1.22 5.45 19.70
CA TRP A 290 0.03 4.71 20.14
C TRP A 290 0.32 3.57 21.14
N VAL A 291 1.58 3.14 21.28
CA VAL A 291 2.00 2.17 22.31
C VAL A 291 1.71 2.67 23.71
N SER A 292 1.81 3.98 23.91
CA SER A 292 1.54 4.62 25.19
C SER A 292 0.04 4.82 25.46
N THR A 293 -0.76 4.91 24.39
CA THR A 293 -2.21 5.19 24.40
C THR A 293 -3.08 4.02 23.95
N GLY A 294 -2.51 2.81 23.84
CA GLY A 294 -3.18 1.60 23.37
C GLY A 294 -4.42 1.23 24.22
N PRO A 295 -5.19 0.21 23.80
CA PRO A 295 -6.40 -0.21 24.52
C PRO A 295 -6.13 -0.34 26.02
N ALA A 296 -7.01 0.21 26.86
CA ALA A 296 -6.82 0.24 28.31
C ALA A 296 -6.63 -1.16 28.93
N ASP A 297 -7.16 -2.19 28.26
CA ASP A 297 -7.12 -3.58 28.69
C ASP A 297 -5.86 -4.34 28.20
N GLU A 298 -4.96 -3.70 27.47
CA GLU A 298 -3.73 -4.31 26.95
C GLU A 298 -2.51 -3.99 27.84
N ASP A 299 -1.69 -5.00 28.12
CA ASP A 299 -0.42 -4.82 28.85
C ASP A 299 0.54 -3.99 27.98
N LYS A 300 0.83 -2.76 28.41
CA LYS A 300 1.67 -1.81 27.68
C LYS A 300 3.12 -2.31 27.50
N GLY A 301 3.65 -3.05 28.47
CA GLY A 301 5.00 -3.61 28.41
C GLY A 301 5.08 -4.72 27.35
N ALA A 302 4.11 -5.65 27.39
CA ALA A 302 4.00 -6.70 26.37
C ALA A 302 3.76 -6.13 24.96
N LEU A 303 2.96 -5.05 24.85
CA LEU A 303 2.71 -4.37 23.58
C LEU A 303 3.98 -3.71 23.03
N ALA A 304 4.77 -3.06 23.89
CA ALA A 304 6.05 -2.46 23.48
C ALA A 304 7.04 -3.53 22.97
N GLU A 305 7.16 -4.67 23.67
CA GLU A 305 8.01 -5.79 23.22
C GLU A 305 7.55 -6.36 21.87
N ALA A 306 6.24 -6.59 21.71
CA ALA A 306 5.67 -7.08 20.47
C ALA A 306 5.93 -6.13 19.29
N ILE A 307 5.84 -4.83 19.53
CA ILE A 307 6.08 -3.81 18.51
C ILE A 307 7.54 -3.74 18.13
N GLU A 308 8.47 -3.86 19.09
CA GLU A 308 9.89 -3.92 18.78
C GLU A 308 10.24 -5.16 17.94
N ARG A 309 9.60 -6.30 18.24
CA ARG A 309 9.76 -7.51 17.44
C ARG A 309 9.23 -7.33 16.01
N LEU A 310 8.08 -6.69 15.84
CA LEU A 310 7.55 -6.35 14.51
C LEU A 310 8.45 -5.34 13.79
N ARG A 311 9.01 -4.36 14.51
CA ARG A 311 9.94 -3.37 13.95
C ARG A 311 11.16 -4.07 13.37
N ALA A 312 11.78 -4.97 14.14
CA ALA A 312 12.91 -5.78 13.70
C ALA A 312 12.55 -6.63 12.47
N PHE A 313 11.36 -7.25 12.47
CA PHE A 313 10.88 -8.06 11.35
C PHE A 313 10.66 -7.26 10.05
N PHE A 314 10.09 -6.07 10.13
CA PHE A 314 9.83 -5.23 8.94
C PHE A 314 11.04 -4.43 8.48
N MET A 315 12.03 -4.20 9.34
CA MET A 315 13.18 -3.33 9.06
C MET A 315 13.91 -3.64 7.74
N PRO A 316 14.19 -4.91 7.37
CA PRO A 316 14.86 -5.20 6.09
C PRO A 316 14.03 -4.76 4.87
N SER A 317 12.72 -4.98 4.90
CA SER A 317 11.79 -4.53 3.86
C SER A 317 11.77 -3.00 3.77
N MET A 318 11.72 -2.32 4.92
CA MET A 318 11.70 -0.86 4.99
C MET A 318 12.99 -0.22 4.46
N LYS A 319 14.16 -0.79 4.77
CA LYS A 319 15.44 -0.33 4.22
C LYS A 319 15.46 -0.39 2.69
N ARG A 320 14.83 -1.40 2.09
CA ARG A 320 14.71 -1.51 0.64
C ARG A 320 13.78 -0.45 0.03
N LEU A 321 12.69 -0.13 0.73
CA LEU A 321 11.82 1.00 0.34
C LEU A 321 12.57 2.34 0.40
N PHE A 322 13.37 2.56 1.45
CA PHE A 322 14.20 3.77 1.56
C PHE A 322 15.17 3.89 0.39
N ALA A 323 15.88 2.81 0.05
CA ALA A 323 16.77 2.78 -1.10
C ALA A 323 16.04 3.12 -2.42
N TRP A 324 14.88 2.52 -2.69
CA TRP A 324 14.10 2.87 -3.88
C TRP A 324 13.58 4.31 -3.89
N ALA A 325 13.28 4.89 -2.73
CA ALA A 325 12.92 6.29 -2.63
C ALA A 325 14.13 7.19 -2.91
N ASP A 326 15.30 6.88 -2.36
CA ASP A 326 16.55 7.61 -2.58
C ASP A 326 17.00 7.54 -4.06
N GLU A 327 16.74 6.40 -4.71
CA GLU A 327 16.93 6.20 -6.17
C GLU A 327 15.87 6.91 -7.04
N GLY A 328 14.82 7.49 -6.44
CA GLY A 328 13.72 8.15 -7.15
C GLY A 328 12.76 7.19 -7.87
N ARG A 329 12.81 5.88 -7.56
CA ARG A 329 11.91 4.87 -8.13
C ARG A 329 10.50 4.93 -7.54
N ILE A 330 10.39 5.34 -6.27
CA ILE A 330 9.13 5.62 -5.57
C ILE A 330 9.18 7.01 -4.94
N ALA A 331 8.03 7.54 -4.53
CA ALA A 331 7.97 8.78 -3.77
C ALA A 331 8.72 8.65 -2.43
N GLN A 332 9.26 9.77 -1.94
CA GLN A 332 9.96 9.81 -0.65
C GLN A 332 9.11 9.22 0.46
N VAL A 333 9.67 8.24 1.17
CA VAL A 333 9.00 7.58 2.29
C VAL A 333 8.86 8.58 3.45
N PRO A 334 7.72 8.61 4.18
CA PRO A 334 7.51 9.57 5.26
C PRO A 334 8.67 9.58 6.27
N ALA A 335 9.10 10.78 6.69
CA ALA A 335 10.24 10.96 7.59
C ALA A 335 10.10 10.17 8.90
N ALA A 336 8.87 10.09 9.43
CA ALA A 336 8.55 9.31 10.61
C ALA A 336 8.94 7.82 10.47
N TRP A 337 8.79 7.23 9.28
CA TRP A 337 9.17 5.83 9.06
C TRP A 337 10.69 5.68 9.03
N ARG A 338 11.42 6.62 8.43
CA ARG A 338 12.90 6.62 8.47
C ARG A 338 13.42 6.72 9.91
N SER A 339 12.78 7.52 10.76
CA SER A 339 13.13 7.59 12.18
C SER A 339 12.93 6.25 12.91
N VAL A 340 11.84 5.53 12.63
CA VAL A 340 11.49 4.25 13.27
C VAL A 340 12.35 3.09 12.76
N TYR A 341 12.55 2.99 11.44
CA TYR A 341 13.17 1.82 10.79
C TYR A 341 14.59 2.08 10.26
N GLY A 342 15.05 3.33 10.24
CA GLY A 342 16.38 3.70 9.74
C GLY A 342 17.50 3.42 10.74
N ARG A 343 17.21 3.46 12.05
CA ARG A 343 18.18 3.21 13.12
C ARG A 343 18.27 1.73 13.47
N SER A 344 19.49 1.20 13.51
CA SER A 344 19.76 -0.13 14.06
C SER A 344 19.50 -0.15 15.58
N ALA A 345 19.31 -1.33 16.16
CA ALA A 345 19.22 -1.47 17.62
C ALA A 345 20.47 -0.91 18.32
N LEU A 346 21.64 -0.99 17.67
CA LEU A 346 22.90 -0.43 18.17
C LEU A 346 22.89 1.12 18.15
N ASP A 347 22.34 1.75 17.11
CA ASP A 347 22.26 3.21 17.01
C ASP A 347 21.34 3.82 18.09
N LEU A 348 20.28 3.10 18.45
CA LEU A 348 19.36 3.48 19.53
C LEU A 348 20.00 3.31 20.92
N LEU A 349 20.78 2.24 21.12
CA LEU A 349 21.52 2.00 22.38
C LEU A 349 22.69 2.97 22.59
N LEU A 350 23.30 3.44 21.50
CA LEU A 350 24.44 4.37 21.55
C LEU A 350 24.03 5.85 21.57
N GLY A 351 22.72 6.16 21.57
CA GLY A 351 22.22 7.54 21.70
C GLY A 351 22.66 8.47 20.57
N GLY A 352 22.89 7.93 19.37
CA GLY A 352 23.39 8.71 18.22
C GLY A 352 22.43 9.85 17.87
N SER A 353 22.93 11.08 17.96
CA SER A 353 22.26 12.27 17.45
C SER A 353 22.05 12.14 15.94
N ASP A 354 20.86 12.55 15.51
CA ASP A 354 20.40 12.55 14.13
C ASP A 354 21.41 13.29 13.21
N PRO A 355 22.00 12.64 12.19
CA PRO A 355 22.97 13.30 11.31
C PRO A 355 22.34 14.40 10.44
N ASP A 356 21.00 14.48 10.37
CA ASP A 356 20.27 15.45 9.55
C ASP A 356 19.78 16.68 10.36
N ALA A 357 20.14 16.80 11.64
CA ALA A 357 19.63 17.88 12.52
C ALA A 357 20.44 19.19 12.52
N GLU A 358 21.48 19.36 11.70
CA GLU A 358 22.22 20.63 11.61
C GLU A 358 22.27 21.17 10.18
N GLN A 359 21.27 21.97 9.82
CA GLN A 359 21.41 23.13 8.94
C GLN A 359 20.15 24.01 9.01
N GLU A 360 19.88 24.59 10.18
CA GLU A 360 19.15 25.87 10.23
C GLU A 360 20.17 27.00 10.34
N ASP A 361 20.25 27.72 9.23
CA ASP A 361 21.05 28.90 8.95
C ASP A 361 20.76 30.03 9.95
N VAL A 362 21.70 30.28 10.87
CA VAL A 362 21.68 31.48 11.72
C VAL A 362 22.24 32.65 10.91
N THR A 363 21.42 33.20 10.02
CA THR A 363 21.67 34.56 9.52
C THR A 363 21.33 35.57 10.62
N GLN A 364 22.36 36.10 11.27
CA GLN A 364 22.25 37.28 12.12
C GLN A 364 21.87 38.52 11.28
N PRO A 365 20.94 39.38 11.73
CA PRO A 365 20.70 40.66 11.06
C PRO A 365 21.75 41.70 11.50
N GLU A 366 22.44 42.26 10.51
CA GLU A 366 23.35 43.40 10.62
C GLU A 366 22.69 44.61 11.31
N ARG A 367 23.35 45.15 12.34
CA ARG A 367 22.99 46.44 12.93
C ARG A 367 23.32 47.57 11.95
N ARG A 368 22.29 48.16 11.34
CA ARG A 368 22.41 49.51 10.76
C ARG A 368 22.41 50.54 11.87
N GLY A 369 23.49 51.33 11.92
CA GLY A 369 23.61 52.50 12.78
C GLY A 369 22.60 53.59 12.42
N GLN A 370 22.12 54.28 13.45
CA GLN A 370 21.57 55.62 13.33
C GLN A 370 22.36 56.54 14.27
N ALA A 371 23.10 57.45 13.64
CA ALA A 371 23.64 58.64 14.29
C ALA A 371 22.52 59.68 14.40
N SER A 372 22.32 60.24 15.60
CA SER A 372 21.92 61.64 15.77
C SER A 372 22.26 62.10 17.20
N SER A 373 23.30 62.94 17.28
CA SER A 373 23.52 63.97 18.32
C SER A 373 22.42 65.05 18.20
N PRO A 374 22.18 65.96 19.19
CA PRO A 374 23.20 66.64 20.00
C PRO A 374 22.89 66.92 21.48
N GLY A 375 23.96 67.26 22.21
CA GLY A 375 23.98 67.69 23.61
C GLY A 375 25.40 67.65 24.14
#